data_AF-A0A7S3M9H8-F1
#
_entry.id   AF-A0A7S3M9H8-F1
#
_cell.length_a   1.000
_cell.length_b   1.000
_cell.length_c   1.000
_cell.angle_alpha   90.00
_cell.angle_beta   90.00
_cell.angle_gamma   90.00
#
_symmetry.space_group_name_H-M   'P 1'
#
loop_
_entity.id
_entity.type
_entity.pdbx_description
1 polymer ?
#
loop_
_entity_poly.entity_id
_entity_poly.type
_entity_poly.pdbx_seq_one_letter_code
_entity_poly.pdbx_strand_id
1 'polypeptide(L)'
;MSGGELQRFAIAVVVVQQADVYMFDEPSSYLDVKQRLKAATTIRSIVAGDAGMQKFVLAVEHDLAILDYLSDYICCLYGTPSAYGVVTMPFSVREGINIFLAGFVPTENLRFRDEELNFKLATSTELFENPGKTSMYSYPAMTKTMRGAEVPGTPIQTFILHVNKGQFTDSEIVVMLGENGTGKTTFIRMLAGLLKSDEQTEAEAEEDYETAHRFSVPQLNVSYKPQKISPKFQGTVRMLLHKKIRDAYIHPQFVSDVMRPMSMEAIMENGVQTLSGGELQRVAIVLCLGTAADIYLVDEPSAYLDSEQRIAASKVIKRFIMHAKKTAFVVEHDFIMATYLADRVIVYEGNPGVETTANSPQSLIPGMNSFLKQLNITFRRDPSNFRPRINKMDSVKDKEQKTAGNFFYLED
;
A
#
# COMPACT_ATOMS: atom_id res chain seq x y z
N MET A 1 2.70 8.81 -20.73
CA MET A 1 2.65 9.32 -19.35
C MET A 1 2.22 8.20 -18.43
N SER A 2 2.88 8.03 -17.28
CA SER A 2 2.45 7.10 -16.23
C SER A 2 1.11 7.55 -15.62
N GLY A 3 0.40 6.65 -14.91
CA GLY A 3 -0.86 7.00 -14.24
C GLY A 3 -0.73 8.19 -13.30
N GLY A 4 0.35 8.24 -12.50
CA GLY A 4 0.62 9.36 -11.60
C GLY A 4 1.03 10.67 -12.30
N GLU A 5 1.65 10.61 -13.47
CA GLU A 5 1.87 11.82 -14.29
C GLU A 5 0.57 12.40 -14.83
N LEU A 6 -0.31 11.53 -15.35
CA LEU A 6 -1.61 11.94 -15.85
C LEU A 6 -2.46 12.58 -14.74
N GLN A 7 -2.46 11.97 -13.56
CA GLN A 7 -3.18 12.48 -12.39
C GLN A 7 -2.69 13.87 -11.97
N ARG A 8 -1.37 14.06 -11.87
CA ARG A 8 -0.79 15.38 -11.54
C ARG A 8 -1.10 16.44 -12.58
N PHE A 9 -1.08 16.07 -13.86
CA PHE A 9 -1.48 16.97 -14.94
C PHE A 9 -2.95 17.37 -14.82
N ALA A 10 -3.86 16.42 -14.57
CA ALA A 10 -5.28 16.69 -14.37
C ALA A 10 -5.52 17.65 -13.21
N ILE A 11 -4.88 17.43 -12.06
CA ILE A 11 -4.97 18.33 -10.90
C ILE A 11 -4.47 19.73 -11.26
N ALA A 12 -3.33 19.84 -11.96
CA ALA A 12 -2.78 21.14 -12.35
C ALA A 12 -3.71 21.92 -13.30
N VAL A 13 -4.33 21.24 -14.27
CA VAL A 13 -5.29 21.86 -15.20
C VAL A 13 -6.48 22.44 -14.44
N VAL A 14 -7.03 21.69 -13.47
CA VAL A 14 -8.16 22.15 -12.65
C VAL A 14 -7.76 23.33 -11.76
N VAL A 15 -6.59 23.28 -11.13
CA VAL A 15 -6.10 24.36 -10.24
C VAL A 15 -5.89 25.69 -11.00
N VAL A 16 -5.46 25.63 -12.26
CA VAL A 16 -5.22 26.82 -13.09
C VAL A 16 -6.52 27.46 -13.59
N GLN A 17 -7.62 26.71 -13.65
CA GLN A 17 -8.92 27.26 -14.01
C GLN A 17 -9.41 28.22 -12.93
N GLN A 18 -9.95 29.37 -13.36
CA GLN A 18 -10.61 30.32 -12.47
C GLN A 18 -12.08 29.91 -12.34
N ALA A 19 -12.46 29.38 -11.19
CA ALA A 19 -13.82 28.95 -10.87
C ALA A 19 -14.14 29.25 -9.41
N ASP A 20 -15.43 29.35 -9.09
CA ASP A 20 -15.89 29.51 -7.71
C ASP A 20 -15.98 28.17 -6.97
N VAL A 21 -16.17 27.07 -7.72
CA VAL A 21 -16.33 25.71 -7.20
C VAL A 21 -15.35 24.77 -7.90
N TYR A 22 -14.54 24.07 -7.11
CA TYR A 22 -13.61 23.06 -7.57
C TYR A 22 -14.04 21.70 -7.04
N MET A 23 -14.07 20.69 -7.92
CA MET A 23 -14.44 19.33 -7.58
C MET A 23 -13.28 18.40 -7.94
N PHE A 24 -12.85 17.60 -6.98
CA PHE A 24 -11.80 16.60 -7.15
C PHE A 24 -12.36 15.22 -6.81
N ASP A 25 -12.44 14.36 -7.81
CA ASP A 25 -12.85 12.97 -7.62
C ASP A 25 -11.60 12.07 -7.58
N GLU A 26 -11.32 11.47 -6.43
CA GLU A 26 -10.14 10.64 -6.14
C GLU A 26 -8.78 11.23 -6.58
N PRO A 27 -8.40 12.45 -6.14
CA PRO A 27 -7.16 13.08 -6.57
C PRO A 27 -5.90 12.28 -6.18
N SER A 28 -5.94 11.43 -5.14
CA SER A 28 -4.79 10.65 -4.67
C SER A 28 -4.50 9.37 -5.46
N SER A 29 -5.39 8.96 -6.37
CA SER A 29 -5.26 7.70 -7.11
C SER A 29 -3.96 7.64 -7.94
N TYR A 30 -3.28 6.49 -7.89
CA TYR A 30 -1.99 6.21 -8.57
C TYR A 30 -0.78 7.07 -8.15
N LEU A 31 -0.95 8.00 -7.20
CA LEU A 31 0.13 8.82 -6.69
C LEU A 31 0.88 8.08 -5.57
N ASP A 32 2.20 8.26 -5.52
CA ASP A 32 2.97 7.89 -4.33
C ASP A 32 2.68 8.85 -3.17
N VAL A 33 3.15 8.47 -1.99
CA VAL A 33 2.96 9.22 -0.75
C VAL A 33 3.31 10.71 -0.88
N LYS A 34 4.48 11.04 -1.45
CA LYS A 34 4.94 12.43 -1.57
C LYS A 34 4.09 13.21 -2.57
N GLN A 35 3.73 12.57 -3.67
CA GLN A 35 2.88 13.15 -4.70
C GLN A 35 1.47 13.42 -4.19
N ARG A 36 0.88 12.50 -3.40
CA ARG A 36 -0.43 12.71 -2.75
C ARG A 36 -0.42 13.94 -1.85
N LEU A 37 0.65 14.12 -1.07
CA LEU A 37 0.76 15.22 -0.12
C LEU A 37 0.98 16.56 -0.81
N LYS A 38 1.77 16.57 -1.89
CA LYS A 38 1.89 17.75 -2.77
C LYS A 38 0.55 18.09 -3.42
N ALA A 39 -0.15 17.10 -3.97
CA ALA A 39 -1.49 17.29 -4.54
C ALA A 39 -2.46 17.89 -3.53
N ALA A 40 -2.52 17.32 -2.32
CA ALA A 40 -3.38 17.82 -1.25
C ALA A 40 -3.02 19.25 -0.81
N THR A 41 -1.71 19.58 -0.77
CA THR A 41 -1.25 20.94 -0.45
C THR A 41 -1.62 21.93 -1.54
N THR A 42 -1.48 21.55 -2.81
CA THR A 42 -1.92 22.38 -3.96
C THR A 42 -3.42 22.61 -3.93
N ILE A 43 -4.23 21.57 -3.69
CA ILE A 43 -5.70 21.70 -3.59
C ILE A 43 -6.07 22.62 -2.43
N ARG A 44 -5.41 22.47 -1.27
CA ARG A 44 -5.65 23.33 -0.10
C ARG A 44 -5.27 24.80 -0.34
N SER A 45 -4.28 25.06 -1.20
CA SER A 45 -3.88 26.42 -1.56
C SER A 45 -4.98 27.22 -2.27
N ILE A 46 -5.91 26.53 -2.95
CA ILE A 46 -7.09 27.15 -3.57
C ILE A 46 -7.98 27.80 -2.50
N VAL A 47 -8.18 27.10 -1.37
CA VAL A 47 -9.00 27.59 -0.24
C VAL A 47 -8.34 28.77 0.46
N ALA A 48 -7.00 28.80 0.50
CA ALA A 48 -6.23 29.88 1.11
C ALA A 48 -6.02 31.10 0.18
N GLY A 49 -6.37 30.99 -1.11
CA GLY A 49 -6.11 31.99 -2.14
C GLY A 49 -7.20 33.06 -2.25
N ASP A 50 -6.75 34.31 -2.38
CA ASP A 50 -7.50 35.57 -2.54
C ASP A 50 -8.48 35.96 -1.42
N ALA A 51 -8.09 36.98 -0.65
CA ALA A 51 -8.80 37.58 0.47
C ALA A 51 -10.13 38.30 0.11
N GLY A 52 -10.82 37.87 -0.95
CA GLY A 52 -12.05 38.49 -1.43
C GLY A 52 -13.05 37.56 -2.13
N MET A 53 -12.70 36.30 -2.45
CA MET A 53 -13.61 35.35 -3.08
C MET A 53 -13.68 34.05 -2.27
N GLN A 54 -14.88 33.70 -1.79
CA GLN A 54 -15.11 32.40 -1.16
C GLN A 54 -15.12 31.32 -2.24
N LYS A 55 -14.04 30.53 -2.29
CA LYS A 55 -13.94 29.35 -3.16
C LYS A 55 -14.40 28.11 -2.42
N PHE A 56 -15.22 27.29 -3.07
CA PHE A 56 -15.67 26.01 -2.53
C PHE A 56 -14.87 24.88 -3.16
N VAL A 57 -14.39 23.96 -2.33
CA VAL A 57 -13.67 22.76 -2.78
C VAL A 57 -14.41 21.53 -2.26
N LEU A 58 -14.82 20.66 -3.17
CA LEU A 58 -15.35 19.35 -2.86
C LEU A 58 -14.33 18.31 -3.30
N ALA A 59 -14.02 17.35 -2.42
CA ALA A 59 -13.12 16.26 -2.72
C ALA A 59 -13.70 14.93 -2.25
N VAL A 60 -13.57 13.91 -3.10
CA VAL A 60 -13.89 12.51 -2.77
C VAL A 60 -12.57 11.75 -2.64
N GLU A 61 -12.39 11.04 -1.53
CA GLU A 61 -11.16 10.32 -1.23
C GLU A 61 -11.41 9.01 -0.49
N HIS A 62 -10.59 8.01 -0.79
CA HIS A 62 -10.56 6.73 -0.07
C HIS A 62 -9.36 6.64 0.89
N ASP A 63 -8.35 7.51 0.75
CA ASP A 63 -7.20 7.57 1.65
C ASP A 63 -7.51 8.47 2.87
N LEU A 64 -7.75 7.83 4.02
CA LEU A 64 -8.10 8.53 5.26
C LEU A 64 -7.00 9.51 5.73
N ALA A 65 -5.73 9.24 5.44
CA ALA A 65 -4.64 10.11 5.84
C ALA A 65 -4.62 11.38 5.00
N ILE A 66 -4.86 11.27 3.68
CA ILE A 66 -4.97 12.43 2.80
C ILE A 66 -6.23 13.24 3.12
N LEU A 67 -7.33 12.56 3.43
CA LEU A 67 -8.59 13.19 3.80
C LEU A 67 -8.46 14.01 5.10
N ASP A 68 -7.70 13.52 6.09
CA ASP A 68 -7.33 14.29 7.29
C ASP A 68 -6.60 15.61 7.00
N TYR A 69 -5.77 15.61 5.95
CA TYR A 69 -4.96 16.76 5.57
C TYR A 69 -5.73 17.74 4.67
N LEU A 70 -6.54 17.22 3.75
CA LEU A 70 -7.24 17.99 2.73
C LEU A 70 -8.47 18.70 3.30
N SER A 71 -9.27 18.00 4.09
CA SER A 71 -10.60 18.45 4.46
C SER A 71 -10.62 19.33 5.73
N ASP A 72 -11.68 20.13 5.86
CA ASP A 72 -12.07 20.80 7.10
C ASP A 72 -13.42 20.28 7.63
N TYR A 73 -14.27 19.74 6.75
CA TYR A 73 -15.50 19.00 7.04
C TYR A 73 -15.55 17.71 6.23
N ILE A 74 -16.27 16.71 6.74
CA ILE A 74 -16.45 15.40 6.10
C ILE A 74 -17.93 15.04 6.09
N CYS A 75 -18.40 14.53 4.95
CA CYS A 75 -19.66 13.80 4.86
C CYS A 75 -19.35 12.33 4.60
N CYS A 76 -20.00 11.43 5.32
CA CYS A 76 -19.89 10.00 5.09
C CYS A 76 -21.01 9.55 4.16
N LEU A 77 -20.68 8.68 3.20
CA LEU A 77 -21.65 8.02 2.33
C LEU A 77 -21.78 6.57 2.79
N TYR A 78 -23.00 6.12 3.05
CA TYR A 78 -23.29 4.74 3.44
C TYR A 78 -24.50 4.19 2.68
N GLY A 79 -24.61 2.87 2.60
CA GLY A 79 -25.71 2.20 1.90
C GLY A 79 -25.28 0.84 1.37
N THR A 80 -26.06 0.30 0.45
CA THR A 80 -25.74 -0.97 -0.21
C THR A 80 -25.16 -0.68 -1.60
N PRO A 81 -23.93 -1.14 -1.91
CA PRO A 81 -23.32 -0.94 -3.21
C PRO A 81 -24.27 -1.35 -4.34
N SER A 82 -24.35 -0.51 -5.37
CA SER A 82 -25.23 -0.70 -6.53
C SER A 82 -26.74 -0.72 -6.26
N ALA A 83 -27.19 -0.45 -5.02
CA ALA A 83 -28.61 -0.37 -4.68
C ALA A 83 -29.03 1.02 -4.20
N TYR A 84 -28.38 1.57 -3.16
CA TYR A 84 -28.66 2.92 -2.67
C TYR A 84 -27.48 3.50 -1.90
N GLY A 85 -27.43 4.83 -1.79
CA GLY A 85 -26.46 5.55 -0.97
C GLY A 85 -27.12 6.75 -0.29
N VAL A 86 -26.80 6.96 0.98
CA VAL A 86 -27.26 8.07 1.82
C VAL A 86 -26.04 8.88 2.24
N VAL A 87 -26.17 10.20 2.21
CA VAL A 87 -25.11 11.14 2.61
C VAL A 87 -25.46 11.67 4.00
N THR A 88 -24.53 11.58 4.95
CA THR A 88 -24.71 12.15 6.27
C THR A 88 -24.65 13.68 6.24
N MET A 89 -25.12 14.31 7.31
CA MET A 89 -24.77 15.70 7.60
C MET A 89 -23.24 15.87 7.75
N PRO A 90 -22.69 17.07 7.51
CA PRO A 90 -21.25 17.32 7.62
C PRO A 90 -20.79 17.26 9.08
N PHE A 91 -19.72 16.52 9.32
CA PHE A 91 -19.02 16.44 10.60
C PHE A 91 -17.66 17.13 10.54
N SER A 92 -17.08 17.40 11.72
CA SER A 92 -15.66 17.75 11.79
C SER A 92 -14.81 16.57 11.26
N VAL A 93 -13.65 16.86 10.68
CA VAL A 93 -12.76 15.82 10.09
C VAL A 93 -12.49 14.66 11.04
N ARG A 94 -12.19 14.96 12.30
CA ARG A 94 -11.88 13.94 13.30
C ARG A 94 -13.09 13.06 13.60
N GLU A 95 -14.24 13.69 13.81
CA GLU A 95 -15.48 13.00 14.18
C GLU A 95 -16.02 12.18 13.01
N GLY A 96 -16.03 12.73 11.80
CA GLY A 96 -16.49 12.03 10.59
C GLY A 96 -15.67 10.76 10.30
N ILE A 97 -14.33 10.83 10.38
CA ILE A 97 -13.50 9.64 10.19
C ILE A 97 -13.75 8.62 11.31
N ASN A 98 -13.90 9.06 12.56
CA ASN A 98 -14.15 8.13 13.67
C ASN A 98 -15.53 7.46 13.57
N ILE A 99 -16.57 8.18 13.13
CA ILE A 99 -17.89 7.63 12.79
C ILE A 99 -17.78 6.61 11.67
N PHE A 100 -17.04 6.94 10.61
CA PHE A 100 -16.78 6.03 9.50
C PHE A 100 -16.12 4.72 9.96
N LEU A 101 -15.13 4.81 10.85
CA LEU A 101 -14.41 3.66 11.39
C LEU A 101 -15.25 2.86 12.40
N ALA A 102 -16.10 3.52 13.19
CA ALA A 102 -17.02 2.87 14.11
C ALA A 102 -18.17 2.14 13.39
N GLY A 103 -18.48 2.51 12.14
CA GLY A 103 -19.60 1.90 11.42
C GLY A 103 -20.98 2.33 11.93
N PHE A 104 -21.02 3.38 12.75
CA PHE A 104 -22.21 3.83 13.46
C PHE A 104 -22.25 5.35 13.52
N VAL A 105 -23.38 5.93 13.11
CA VAL A 105 -23.69 7.36 13.16
C VAL A 105 -24.52 7.65 14.42
N PRO A 106 -23.94 8.23 15.49
CA PRO A 106 -24.64 8.39 16.76
C PRO A 106 -25.85 9.32 16.69
N THR A 107 -25.76 10.39 15.89
CA THR A 107 -26.82 11.41 15.76
C THR A 107 -28.09 10.88 15.11
N GLU A 108 -27.95 9.87 14.24
CA GLU A 108 -29.07 9.23 13.53
C GLU A 108 -29.45 7.88 14.16
N ASN A 109 -28.72 7.46 15.21
CA ASN A 109 -28.80 6.13 15.80
C ASN A 109 -28.77 5.01 14.75
N LEU A 110 -27.91 5.16 13.73
CA LEU A 110 -27.87 4.30 12.56
C LEU A 110 -26.53 3.56 12.48
N ARG A 111 -26.59 2.23 12.48
CA ARG A 111 -25.43 1.36 12.22
C ARG A 111 -25.45 0.95 10.75
N PHE A 112 -24.42 1.33 10.01
CA PHE A 112 -24.25 0.94 8.61
C PHE A 112 -23.20 -0.16 8.42
N ARG A 113 -22.45 -0.51 9.48
CA ARG A 113 -21.56 -1.68 9.49
C ARG A 113 -21.58 -2.40 10.83
N ASP A 114 -21.53 -3.72 10.78
CA ASP A 114 -21.60 -4.58 11.98
C ASP A 114 -20.34 -4.50 12.85
N GLU A 115 -19.17 -4.48 12.21
CA GLU A 115 -17.86 -4.47 12.88
C GLU A 115 -17.16 -3.11 12.81
N GLU A 116 -16.45 -2.76 13.87
CA GLU A 116 -15.59 -1.58 13.90
C GLU A 116 -14.23 -1.85 13.21
N LEU A 117 -13.73 -0.84 12.51
CA LEU A 117 -12.39 -0.86 11.94
C LEU A 117 -11.38 -0.38 12.99
N ASN A 118 -10.79 -1.32 13.70
CA ASN A 118 -9.76 -1.05 14.69
C ASN A 118 -8.33 -1.22 14.11
N PHE A 119 -7.43 -0.30 14.47
CA PHE A 119 -6.02 -0.26 14.08
C PHE A 119 -5.08 -0.67 15.21
N LYS A 120 -5.58 -1.35 16.24
CA LYS A 120 -4.72 -2.02 17.23
C LYS A 120 -3.69 -2.86 16.46
N LEU A 121 -2.42 -2.48 16.60
CA LEU A 121 -1.32 -3.30 16.17
C LEU A 121 -1.40 -4.56 17.00
N ALA A 122 -1.87 -5.66 16.40
CA ALA A 122 -1.53 -6.96 16.93
C ALA A 122 -0.01 -7.08 16.82
N THR A 123 0.68 -6.96 17.95
CA THR A 123 2.06 -7.40 18.08
C THR A 123 2.08 -8.88 17.71
N SER A 124 3.02 -9.29 16.86
CA SER A 124 3.24 -10.69 16.48
C SER A 124 3.37 -11.62 17.71
N THR A 125 3.74 -11.04 18.85
CA THR A 125 3.81 -11.68 20.18
C THR A 125 2.46 -12.09 20.77
N GLU A 126 1.36 -11.38 20.48
CA GLU A 126 0.03 -11.73 21.01
C GLU A 126 -0.60 -12.95 20.29
N LEU A 127 -0.11 -13.27 19.09
CA LEU A 127 -0.66 -14.34 18.26
C LEU A 127 0.04 -15.70 18.46
N PHE A 128 1.21 -15.76 19.12
CA PHE A 128 1.96 -17.01 19.32
C PHE A 128 2.77 -17.06 20.62
N GLU A 129 2.47 -18.05 21.47
CA GLU A 129 3.23 -18.40 22.70
C GLU A 129 4.43 -19.34 22.46
N ASN A 130 4.69 -19.80 21.23
CA ASN A 130 5.73 -20.80 20.96
C ASN A 130 6.71 -20.35 19.86
N PRO A 131 7.91 -19.85 20.21
CA PRO A 131 8.98 -19.66 19.24
C PRO A 131 9.53 -21.04 18.88
N GLY A 132 8.99 -21.63 17.81
CA GLY A 132 9.70 -22.69 17.09
C GLY A 132 11.03 -22.18 16.54
N LYS A 133 11.90 -23.07 16.05
CA LYS A 133 13.15 -22.69 15.39
C LYS A 133 12.87 -21.72 14.24
N THR A 134 13.20 -20.45 14.45
CA THR A 134 13.06 -19.37 13.47
C THR A 134 14.11 -19.58 12.38
N SER A 135 13.67 -19.79 11.15
CA SER A 135 14.58 -19.92 10.01
C SER A 135 14.98 -18.54 9.53
N MET A 136 16.28 -18.26 9.57
CA MET A 136 16.82 -16.98 9.10
C MET A 136 17.28 -17.11 7.65
N TYR A 137 16.69 -16.32 6.79
CA TYR A 137 17.07 -16.19 5.39
C TYR A 137 17.77 -14.85 5.16
N SER A 138 18.59 -14.77 4.11
CA SER A 138 19.27 -13.54 3.75
C SER A 138 19.34 -13.38 2.25
N TYR A 139 19.28 -12.13 1.79
CA TYR A 139 19.61 -11.76 0.42
C TYR A 139 20.90 -10.92 0.41
N PRO A 140 21.78 -11.11 -0.59
CA PRO A 140 23.05 -10.40 -0.68
C PRO A 140 22.85 -8.93 -1.04
N ALA A 141 23.92 -8.15 -0.94
CA ALA A 141 23.94 -6.85 -1.58
C ALA A 141 23.99 -7.06 -3.10
N MET A 142 23.20 -6.30 -3.86
CA MET A 142 23.07 -6.49 -5.30
C MET A 142 22.70 -5.19 -6.00
N THR A 143 23.11 -5.08 -7.26
CA THR A 143 22.87 -3.91 -8.09
C THR A 143 22.05 -4.29 -9.31
N LYS A 144 21.13 -3.42 -9.71
CA LYS A 144 20.39 -3.57 -10.96
C LYS A 144 20.36 -2.28 -11.75
N THR A 145 20.89 -2.33 -12.95
CA THR A 145 20.87 -1.26 -13.93
C THR A 145 19.77 -1.55 -14.95
N MET A 146 18.82 -0.62 -15.07
CA MET A 146 17.78 -0.65 -16.08
C MET A 146 18.00 0.45 -17.10
N ARG A 147 18.07 0.06 -18.38
CA ARG A 147 18.14 1.00 -19.49
C ARG A 147 16.76 1.19 -20.11
N GLY A 148 16.37 2.43 -20.33
CA GLY A 148 15.13 2.80 -21.02
C GLY A 148 15.16 2.38 -22.48
N ALA A 149 13.99 2.42 -23.14
CA ALA A 149 13.89 2.13 -24.57
C ALA A 149 14.71 3.14 -25.39
N GLU A 150 15.48 2.66 -26.36
CA GLU A 150 16.18 3.52 -27.30
C GLU A 150 15.17 4.23 -28.21
N VAL A 151 14.98 5.53 -27.97
CA VAL A 151 14.18 6.39 -28.86
C VAL A 151 15.14 7.33 -29.58
N PRO A 152 15.17 7.31 -30.94
CA PRO A 152 16.05 8.15 -31.72
C PRO A 152 15.94 9.63 -31.33
N GLY A 153 17.07 10.26 -31.01
CA GLY A 153 17.13 11.68 -30.64
C GLY A 153 16.90 11.99 -29.15
N THR A 154 16.74 10.98 -28.29
CA THR A 154 16.66 11.19 -26.83
C THR A 154 17.78 10.45 -26.08
N PRO A 155 18.35 11.03 -25.02
CA PRO A 155 19.33 10.33 -24.19
C PRO A 155 18.68 9.12 -23.50
N ILE A 156 19.37 7.98 -23.53
CA ILE A 156 18.91 6.75 -22.88
C ILE A 156 18.82 7.01 -21.37
N GLN A 157 17.60 6.99 -20.82
CA GLN A 157 17.43 7.04 -19.38
C GLN A 157 17.96 5.75 -18.77
N THR A 158 18.90 5.89 -17.83
CA THR A 158 19.45 4.78 -17.07
C THR A 158 19.04 4.96 -15.62
N PHE A 159 18.47 3.90 -15.04
CA PHE A 159 18.09 3.83 -13.65
C PHE A 159 18.94 2.77 -12.94
N ILE A 160 19.54 3.12 -11.81
CA ILE A 160 20.36 2.21 -11.00
C ILE A 160 19.67 1.97 -9.65
N LEU A 161 19.49 0.70 -9.31
CA LEU A 161 19.00 0.26 -8.01
C LEU A 161 20.11 -0.47 -7.28
N HIS A 162 20.53 0.08 -6.14
CA HIS A 162 21.40 -0.59 -5.17
C HIS A 162 20.54 -1.23 -4.10
N VAL A 163 20.80 -2.49 -3.75
CA VAL A 163 20.12 -3.18 -2.66
C VAL A 163 21.16 -3.54 -1.62
N ASN A 164 20.98 -3.02 -0.40
CA ASN A 164 21.82 -3.38 0.73
C ASN A 164 21.48 -4.80 1.21
N LYS A 165 22.50 -5.56 1.63
CA LYS A 165 22.32 -6.89 2.22
C LYS A 165 21.25 -6.85 3.31
N GLY A 166 20.34 -7.81 3.30
CA GLY A 166 19.27 -7.90 4.28
C GLY A 166 19.05 -9.33 4.76
N GLN A 167 18.36 -9.42 5.90
CA GLN A 167 17.97 -10.67 6.51
C GLN A 167 16.49 -10.61 6.83
N PHE A 168 15.81 -11.74 6.68
CA PHE A 168 14.40 -11.91 7.00
C PHE A 168 14.16 -13.26 7.67
N THR A 169 13.15 -13.31 8.52
CA THR A 169 12.74 -14.51 9.25
C THR A 169 11.47 -15.12 8.68
N ASP A 170 11.15 -16.34 9.09
CA ASP A 170 9.82 -16.91 8.92
C ASP A 170 8.80 -16.20 9.82
N SER A 171 7.55 -16.10 9.36
CA SER A 171 6.47 -15.43 10.10
C SER A 171 6.66 -13.93 10.30
N GLU A 172 7.34 -13.25 9.36
CA GLU A 172 7.44 -11.78 9.36
C GLU A 172 6.88 -11.16 8.08
N ILE A 173 6.38 -9.94 8.21
CA ILE A 173 5.95 -9.11 7.08
C ILE A 173 6.91 -7.92 6.95
N VAL A 174 7.57 -7.85 5.80
CA VAL A 174 8.48 -6.77 5.43
C VAL A 174 7.77 -5.83 4.46
N VAL A 175 7.53 -4.58 4.87
CA VAL A 175 6.91 -3.58 4.00
C VAL A 175 7.96 -2.70 3.33
N MET A 176 7.85 -2.54 2.01
CA MET A 176 8.73 -1.70 1.21
C MET A 176 8.09 -0.32 1.00
N LEU A 177 8.75 0.73 1.47
CA LEU A 177 8.28 2.12 1.43
C LEU A 177 9.23 2.99 0.59
N GLY A 178 8.66 3.79 -0.31
CA GLY A 178 9.43 4.68 -1.18
C GLY A 178 8.58 5.37 -2.23
N GLU A 179 9.10 6.41 -2.86
CA GLU A 179 8.45 7.13 -3.96
C GLU A 179 8.27 6.25 -5.21
N ASN A 180 7.41 6.66 -6.15
CA ASN A 180 7.31 5.97 -7.42
C ASN A 180 8.60 6.14 -8.22
N GLY A 181 9.09 5.05 -8.81
CA GLY A 181 10.36 5.05 -9.55
C GLY A 181 11.61 4.81 -8.70
N THR A 182 11.47 4.39 -7.44
CA THR A 182 12.61 3.96 -6.60
C THR A 182 13.00 2.48 -6.77
N GLY A 183 12.41 1.76 -7.73
CA GLY A 183 12.78 0.37 -7.99
C GLY A 183 12.11 -0.69 -7.08
N LYS A 184 11.06 -0.34 -6.32
CA LYS A 184 10.32 -1.29 -5.45
C LYS A 184 9.87 -2.58 -6.16
N THR A 185 9.15 -2.42 -7.26
CA THR A 185 8.71 -3.53 -8.12
C THR A 185 9.90 -4.26 -8.74
N THR A 186 11.00 -3.57 -9.03
CA THR A 186 12.24 -4.18 -9.55
C THR A 186 12.85 -5.11 -8.50
N PHE A 187 12.99 -4.65 -7.25
CA PHE A 187 13.49 -5.49 -6.16
C PHE A 187 12.57 -6.69 -5.90
N ILE A 188 11.24 -6.51 -5.90
CA ILE A 188 10.30 -7.64 -5.80
C ILE A 188 10.51 -8.65 -6.92
N ARG A 189 10.70 -8.21 -8.16
CA ARG A 189 10.94 -9.13 -9.28
C ARG A 189 12.29 -9.86 -9.17
N MET A 190 13.28 -9.23 -8.55
CA MET A 190 14.56 -9.88 -8.23
C MET A 190 14.36 -10.95 -7.17
N LEU A 191 13.62 -10.65 -6.09
CA LEU A 191 13.25 -11.64 -5.07
C LEU A 191 12.41 -12.80 -5.65
N ALA A 192 11.58 -12.52 -6.65
CA ALA A 192 10.78 -13.53 -7.35
C ALA A 192 11.60 -14.42 -8.32
N GLY A 193 12.88 -14.11 -8.54
CA GLY A 193 13.70 -14.76 -9.58
C GLY A 193 13.27 -14.42 -11.01
N LEU A 194 12.41 -13.42 -11.21
CA LEU A 194 11.96 -12.95 -12.52
C LEU A 194 12.96 -12.00 -13.17
N LEU A 195 13.83 -11.37 -12.38
CA LEU A 195 14.92 -10.51 -12.81
C LEU A 195 16.20 -10.91 -12.06
N LYS A 196 17.34 -10.97 -12.76
CA LYS A 196 18.65 -11.24 -12.15
C LYS A 196 19.38 -9.94 -11.86
N SER A 197 20.22 -9.91 -10.83
CA SER A 197 21.13 -8.77 -10.60
C SER A 197 22.16 -8.64 -11.69
N ASP A 198 22.81 -7.49 -11.79
CA ASP A 198 23.86 -7.27 -12.78
C ASP A 198 25.06 -8.17 -12.48
N GLU A 199 25.45 -8.27 -11.20
CA GLU A 199 26.56 -9.13 -10.77
C GLU A 199 26.28 -10.62 -11.04
N GLN A 200 25.04 -11.07 -10.84
CA GLN A 200 24.64 -12.44 -11.18
C GLN A 200 24.71 -12.67 -12.69
N THR A 201 24.26 -11.70 -13.49
CA THR A 201 24.24 -11.82 -14.95
C THR A 201 25.66 -11.85 -15.52
N GLU A 202 26.55 -11.02 -14.97
CA GLU A 202 27.97 -10.99 -15.34
C GLU A 202 28.68 -12.29 -14.96
N ALA A 203 28.51 -12.79 -13.73
CA ALA A 203 29.10 -14.04 -13.30
C ALA A 203 28.63 -15.27 -14.11
N GLU A 204 27.34 -15.32 -14.47
CA GLU A 204 26.83 -16.38 -15.37
C GLU A 204 27.41 -16.29 -16.78
N ALA A 205 27.66 -15.07 -17.29
CA ALA A 205 28.27 -14.88 -18.61
C ALA A 205 29.76 -15.28 -18.64
N GLU A 206 30.44 -15.18 -17.49
CA GLU A 206 31.83 -15.62 -17.30
C GLU A 206 31.95 -17.11 -16.92
N GLU A 207 30.84 -17.86 -16.92
CA GLU A 207 30.76 -19.26 -16.46
C GLU A 207 31.21 -19.47 -14.99
N ASP A 208 31.22 -18.41 -14.18
CA ASP A 208 31.48 -18.47 -12.73
C ASP A 208 30.18 -18.72 -11.95
N TYR A 209 29.79 -19.99 -11.93
CA TYR A 209 28.59 -20.45 -11.22
C TYR A 209 28.67 -20.28 -9.70
N GLU A 210 29.87 -20.22 -9.11
CA GLU A 210 30.02 -20.02 -7.66
C GLU A 210 29.66 -18.58 -7.29
N THR A 211 30.17 -17.61 -8.04
CA THR A 211 29.84 -16.19 -7.84
C THR A 211 28.40 -15.89 -8.20
N ALA A 212 27.87 -16.47 -9.28
CA ALA A 212 26.46 -16.36 -9.63
C ALA A 212 25.53 -16.85 -8.51
N HIS A 213 25.92 -17.95 -7.83
CA HIS A 213 25.14 -18.46 -6.71
C HIS A 213 25.18 -17.55 -5.48
N ARG A 214 26.31 -16.87 -5.21
CA ARG A 214 26.44 -15.91 -4.08
C ARG A 214 25.54 -14.68 -4.22
N PHE A 215 25.27 -14.24 -5.45
CA PHE A 215 24.36 -13.13 -5.75
C PHE A 215 22.90 -13.57 -5.95
N SER A 216 22.64 -14.89 -5.95
CA SER A 216 21.28 -15.42 -6.08
C SER A 216 20.48 -15.32 -4.77
N VAL A 217 19.19 -15.04 -4.90
CA VAL A 217 18.23 -15.09 -3.79
C VAL A 217 17.97 -16.58 -3.47
N PRO A 218 17.76 -16.97 -2.19
CA PRO A 218 17.49 -18.36 -1.81
C PRO A 218 16.39 -19.00 -2.68
N GLN A 219 16.59 -20.25 -3.11
CA GLN A 219 15.58 -21.03 -3.84
C GLN A 219 14.40 -21.39 -2.93
N LEU A 220 13.51 -20.42 -2.74
CA LEU A 220 12.26 -20.57 -2.01
C LEU A 220 11.12 -20.57 -3.02
N ASN A 221 10.05 -21.28 -2.69
CA ASN A 221 8.86 -21.23 -3.54
C ASN A 221 8.17 -19.87 -3.35
N VAL A 222 8.00 -19.12 -4.44
CA VAL A 222 7.50 -17.75 -4.41
C VAL A 222 6.09 -17.67 -5.01
N SER A 223 5.18 -17.02 -4.28
CA SER A 223 3.90 -16.56 -4.83
C SER A 223 3.96 -15.06 -5.05
N TYR A 224 3.59 -14.59 -6.25
CA TYR A 224 3.69 -13.18 -6.63
C TYR A 224 2.35 -12.60 -7.09
N LYS A 225 1.90 -11.54 -6.42
CA LYS A 225 0.84 -10.63 -6.88
C LYS A 225 1.46 -9.42 -7.59
N PRO A 226 1.25 -9.24 -8.90
CA PRO A 226 1.78 -8.09 -9.63
C PRO A 226 1.00 -6.80 -9.35
N GLN A 227 1.68 -5.66 -9.48
CA GLN A 227 1.08 -4.33 -9.37
C GLN A 227 -0.07 -4.14 -10.37
N LYS A 228 0.20 -4.35 -11.66
CA LYS A 228 -0.79 -4.27 -12.74
C LYS A 228 -1.46 -5.62 -12.95
N ILE A 229 -2.76 -5.68 -12.70
CA ILE A 229 -3.57 -6.86 -12.98
C ILE A 229 -4.35 -6.60 -14.27
N SER A 230 -4.33 -7.57 -15.18
CA SER A 230 -5.13 -7.53 -16.39
C SER A 230 -5.88 -8.86 -16.53
N PRO A 231 -7.21 -8.84 -16.71
CA PRO A 231 -8.00 -10.05 -16.78
C PRO A 231 -7.80 -10.75 -18.12
N LYS A 232 -6.84 -11.67 -18.19
CA LYS A 232 -6.56 -12.48 -19.40
C LYS A 232 -7.32 -13.81 -19.43
N PHE A 233 -7.86 -14.25 -18.30
CA PHE A 233 -8.52 -15.54 -18.19
C PHE A 233 -9.93 -15.48 -18.77
N GLN A 234 -10.27 -16.44 -19.64
CA GLN A 234 -11.61 -16.64 -20.17
C GLN A 234 -12.35 -17.67 -19.31
N GLY A 235 -13.41 -17.24 -18.64
CA GLY A 235 -14.21 -18.07 -17.73
C GLY A 235 -14.61 -17.33 -16.46
N THR A 236 -15.24 -18.04 -15.53
CA THR A 236 -15.68 -17.48 -14.24
C THR A 236 -14.56 -17.45 -13.21
N VAL A 237 -14.73 -16.66 -12.16
CA VAL A 237 -13.82 -16.63 -11.01
C VAL A 237 -13.67 -18.03 -10.40
N ARG A 238 -14.78 -18.76 -10.25
CA ARG A 238 -14.77 -20.16 -9.76
C ARG A 238 -13.83 -21.05 -10.56
N MET A 239 -13.90 -20.98 -11.90
CA MET A 239 -13.03 -21.77 -12.78
C MET A 239 -11.56 -21.40 -12.61
N LEU A 240 -11.26 -20.10 -12.48
CA LEU A 240 -9.90 -19.62 -12.26
C LEU A 240 -9.33 -20.12 -10.93
N LEU A 241 -10.09 -20.01 -9.84
CA LEU A 241 -9.68 -20.48 -8.51
C LEU A 241 -9.48 -21.99 -8.50
N HIS A 242 -10.42 -22.76 -9.05
CA HIS A 242 -10.29 -24.22 -9.14
C HIS A 242 -9.09 -24.66 -9.99
N LYS A 243 -8.72 -23.89 -11.02
CA LYS A 243 -7.55 -24.19 -11.86
C LYS A 243 -6.22 -23.90 -11.16
N LYS A 244 -6.15 -22.86 -10.34
CA LYS A 244 -4.89 -22.36 -9.76
C LYS A 244 -4.65 -22.80 -8.32
N ILE A 245 -5.70 -22.85 -7.50
CA ILE A 245 -5.60 -23.03 -6.05
C ILE A 245 -6.62 -24.07 -5.56
N ARG A 246 -6.82 -25.16 -6.31
CA ARG A 246 -7.86 -26.18 -6.06
C ARG A 246 -7.92 -26.62 -4.60
N ASP A 247 -6.77 -26.96 -4.02
CA ASP A 247 -6.69 -27.52 -2.67
C ASP A 247 -6.94 -26.46 -1.60
N ALA A 248 -6.41 -25.24 -1.78
CA ALA A 248 -6.63 -24.12 -0.86
C ALA A 248 -8.09 -23.63 -0.89
N TYR A 249 -8.69 -23.52 -2.07
CA TYR A 249 -10.06 -23.04 -2.27
C TYR A 249 -11.12 -23.89 -1.52
N ILE A 250 -10.87 -25.18 -1.33
CA ILE A 250 -11.78 -26.11 -0.64
C ILE A 250 -11.48 -26.15 0.87
N HIS A 251 -10.29 -25.73 1.30
CA HIS A 251 -9.86 -25.86 2.68
C HIS A 251 -10.67 -24.93 3.62
N PRO A 252 -11.35 -25.46 4.65
CA PRO A 252 -12.24 -24.66 5.50
C PRO A 252 -11.57 -23.45 6.15
N GLN A 253 -10.30 -23.61 6.56
CA GLN A 253 -9.54 -22.51 7.15
C GLN A 253 -9.24 -21.41 6.14
N PHE A 254 -8.90 -21.74 4.89
CA PHE A 254 -8.65 -20.74 3.85
C PHE A 254 -9.94 -20.01 3.46
N VAL A 255 -11.06 -20.74 3.44
CA VAL A 255 -12.37 -20.14 3.23
C VAL A 255 -12.71 -19.12 4.32
N SER A 256 -12.48 -19.48 5.59
CA SER A 256 -12.75 -18.62 6.74
C SER A 256 -11.79 -17.43 6.86
N ASP A 257 -10.49 -17.65 6.61
CA ASP A 257 -9.45 -16.65 6.81
C ASP A 257 -9.28 -15.71 5.62
N VAL A 258 -9.58 -16.17 4.40
CA VAL A 258 -9.29 -15.45 3.16
C VAL A 258 -10.53 -15.22 2.30
N MET A 259 -11.28 -16.27 1.94
CA MET A 259 -12.37 -16.14 0.95
C MET A 259 -13.55 -15.30 1.46
N ARG A 260 -14.05 -15.61 2.67
CA ARG A 260 -15.20 -14.93 3.26
C ARG A 260 -14.90 -13.46 3.60
N PRO A 261 -13.78 -13.11 4.25
CA PRO A 261 -13.46 -11.71 4.52
C PRO A 261 -13.19 -10.87 3.26
N MET A 262 -12.79 -11.51 2.15
CA MET A 262 -12.62 -10.86 0.85
C MET A 262 -13.91 -10.85 0.00
N SER A 263 -15.05 -11.23 0.58
CA SER A 263 -16.36 -11.26 -0.07
C SER A 263 -16.36 -11.97 -1.43
N MET A 264 -15.62 -13.08 -1.53
CA MET A 264 -15.42 -13.80 -2.79
C MET A 264 -16.69 -14.49 -3.27
N GLU A 265 -17.57 -14.92 -2.36
CA GLU A 265 -18.82 -15.65 -2.67
C GLU A 265 -19.70 -14.90 -3.67
N ALA A 266 -19.80 -13.57 -3.55
CA ALA A 266 -20.63 -12.72 -4.42
C ALA A 266 -20.12 -12.65 -5.87
N ILE A 267 -18.83 -12.91 -6.11
CA ILE A 267 -18.20 -12.76 -7.43
C ILE A 267 -17.79 -14.09 -8.07
N MET A 268 -18.09 -15.22 -7.43
CA MET A 268 -17.66 -16.56 -7.88
C MET A 268 -18.14 -16.92 -9.29
N GLU A 269 -19.39 -16.55 -9.61
CA GLU A 269 -20.00 -16.86 -10.92
C GLU A 269 -19.72 -15.79 -11.98
N ASN A 270 -19.17 -14.65 -11.58
CA ASN A 270 -18.89 -13.56 -12.51
C ASN A 270 -17.73 -13.93 -13.44
N GLY A 271 -17.78 -13.43 -14.68
CA GLY A 271 -16.68 -13.55 -15.62
C GLY A 271 -15.49 -12.73 -15.17
N VAL A 272 -14.27 -13.29 -15.26
CA VAL A 272 -13.05 -12.58 -14.80
C VAL A 272 -12.81 -11.28 -15.59
N GLN A 273 -13.25 -11.22 -16.84
CA GLN A 273 -13.12 -10.04 -17.71
C GLN A 273 -14.11 -8.93 -17.40
N THR A 274 -15.20 -9.21 -16.69
CA THR A 274 -16.26 -8.24 -16.38
C THR A 274 -16.14 -7.67 -14.97
N LEU A 275 -15.14 -8.12 -14.19
CA LEU A 275 -14.91 -7.65 -12.83
C LEU A 275 -14.47 -6.19 -12.81
N SER A 276 -14.93 -5.47 -11.80
CA SER A 276 -14.39 -4.15 -11.44
C SER A 276 -12.92 -4.26 -10.99
N GLY A 277 -12.22 -3.13 -10.96
CA GLY A 277 -10.82 -3.08 -10.51
C GLY A 277 -10.63 -3.61 -9.08
N GLY A 278 -11.53 -3.23 -8.16
CA GLY A 278 -11.50 -3.70 -6.78
C GLY A 278 -11.78 -5.20 -6.65
N GLU A 279 -12.78 -5.72 -7.36
CA GLU A 279 -13.07 -7.17 -7.38
C GLU A 279 -11.90 -7.97 -7.95
N LEU A 280 -11.32 -7.50 -9.06
CA LEU A 280 -10.17 -8.13 -9.70
C LEU A 280 -8.94 -8.12 -8.77
N GLN A 281 -8.74 -7.03 -8.02
CA GLN A 281 -7.70 -6.93 -7.01
C GLN A 281 -7.91 -7.95 -5.88
N ARG A 282 -9.14 -8.10 -5.37
CA ARG A 282 -9.48 -9.12 -4.36
C ARG A 282 -9.17 -10.52 -4.87
N VAL A 283 -9.57 -10.85 -6.10
CA VAL A 283 -9.26 -12.13 -6.73
C VAL A 283 -7.74 -12.37 -6.82
N ALA A 284 -6.95 -11.36 -7.18
CA ALA A 284 -5.50 -11.48 -7.28
C ALA A 284 -4.81 -11.71 -5.92
N ILE A 285 -5.28 -11.05 -4.86
CA ILE A 285 -4.79 -11.28 -3.50
C ILE A 285 -5.10 -12.72 -3.07
N VAL A 286 -6.33 -13.18 -3.29
CA VAL A 286 -6.77 -14.55 -2.95
C VAL A 286 -5.96 -15.60 -3.70
N LEU A 287 -5.71 -15.41 -5.00
CA LEU A 287 -4.88 -16.30 -5.81
C LEU A 287 -3.44 -16.35 -5.31
N CYS A 288 -2.89 -15.20 -4.91
CA CYS A 288 -1.55 -15.11 -4.35
C CYS A 288 -1.45 -15.93 -3.06
N LEU A 289 -2.35 -15.68 -2.10
CA LEU A 289 -2.35 -16.38 -0.80
C LEU A 289 -2.68 -17.87 -0.92
N GLY A 290 -3.56 -18.25 -1.86
CA GLY A 290 -3.94 -19.65 -2.08
C GLY A 290 -2.87 -20.49 -2.79
N THR A 291 -1.86 -19.85 -3.39
CA THR A 291 -0.71 -20.56 -3.99
C THR A 291 0.22 -20.96 -2.86
N ALA A 292 0.54 -22.27 -2.76
CA ALA A 292 1.50 -22.76 -1.78
C ALA A 292 2.88 -22.14 -2.06
N ALA A 293 3.40 -21.37 -1.13
CA ALA A 293 4.68 -20.69 -1.24
C ALA A 293 5.33 -20.52 0.15
N ASP A 294 6.64 -20.31 0.16
CA ASP A 294 7.41 -19.96 1.35
C ASP A 294 7.49 -18.44 1.53
N ILE A 295 7.56 -17.71 0.40
CA ILE A 295 7.56 -16.26 0.37
C ILE A 295 6.39 -15.77 -0.49
N TYR A 296 5.63 -14.82 0.05
CA TYR A 296 4.59 -14.09 -0.65
C TYR A 296 5.08 -12.69 -1.00
N LEU A 297 5.03 -12.33 -2.28
CA LEU A 297 5.39 -11.03 -2.79
C LEU A 297 4.12 -10.32 -3.24
N VAL A 298 3.73 -9.24 -2.56
CA VAL A 298 2.48 -8.55 -2.80
C VAL A 298 2.74 -7.09 -3.19
N ASP A 299 2.61 -6.79 -4.48
CA ASP A 299 2.90 -5.45 -5.01
C ASP A 299 1.62 -4.62 -5.12
N GLU A 300 1.52 -3.56 -4.29
CA GLU A 300 0.38 -2.65 -4.17
C GLU A 300 -0.98 -3.36 -4.01
N PRO A 301 -1.22 -4.09 -2.90
CA PRO A 301 -2.52 -4.66 -2.59
C PRO A 301 -3.64 -3.62 -2.37
N SER A 302 -3.33 -2.37 -2.00
CA SER A 302 -4.31 -1.30 -1.79
C SER A 302 -4.93 -0.69 -3.06
N ALA A 303 -4.35 -0.96 -4.25
CA ALA A 303 -4.81 -0.39 -5.51
C ALA A 303 -6.28 -0.76 -5.80
N TYR A 304 -7.10 0.24 -6.20
CA TYR A 304 -8.54 0.10 -6.50
C TYR A 304 -9.44 -0.34 -5.35
N LEU A 305 -8.89 -0.58 -4.16
CA LEU A 305 -9.67 -0.92 -2.98
C LEU A 305 -10.11 0.36 -2.27
N ASP A 306 -11.38 0.39 -1.85
CA ASP A 306 -11.89 1.37 -0.90
C ASP A 306 -11.26 1.18 0.50
N SER A 307 -11.50 2.11 1.41
CA SER A 307 -10.91 2.10 2.75
C SER A 307 -11.28 0.85 3.56
N GLU A 308 -12.49 0.31 3.41
CA GLU A 308 -12.94 -0.89 4.11
C GLU A 308 -12.25 -2.14 3.55
N GLN A 309 -12.23 -2.27 2.22
CA GLN A 309 -11.58 -3.36 1.52
C GLN A 309 -10.07 -3.38 1.76
N ARG A 310 -9.40 -2.21 1.87
CA ARG A 310 -7.98 -2.13 2.25
C ARG A 310 -7.73 -2.71 3.64
N ILE A 311 -8.57 -2.38 4.61
CA ILE A 311 -8.40 -2.87 5.99
C ILE A 311 -8.72 -4.36 6.07
N ALA A 312 -9.77 -4.82 5.39
CA ALA A 312 -10.08 -6.24 5.28
C ALA A 312 -8.90 -7.02 4.64
N ALA A 313 -8.37 -6.53 3.51
CA ALA A 313 -7.21 -7.13 2.85
C ALA A 313 -5.97 -7.15 3.77
N SER A 314 -5.72 -6.06 4.50
CA SER A 314 -4.62 -5.98 5.48
C SER A 314 -4.74 -7.02 6.58
N LYS A 315 -5.95 -7.17 7.14
CA LYS A 315 -6.27 -8.19 8.16
C LYS A 315 -6.08 -9.60 7.63
N VAL A 316 -6.56 -9.86 6.41
CA VAL A 316 -6.46 -11.18 5.75
C VAL A 316 -5.00 -11.55 5.48
N ILE A 317 -4.23 -10.64 4.87
CA ILE A 317 -2.80 -10.88 4.58
C ILE A 317 -2.05 -11.15 5.88
N LYS A 318 -2.21 -10.29 6.89
CA LYS A 318 -1.52 -10.48 8.18
C LYS A 318 -1.89 -11.80 8.84
N ARG A 319 -3.19 -12.08 8.99
CA ARG A 319 -3.67 -13.32 9.62
C ARG A 319 -3.14 -14.55 8.89
N PHE A 320 -3.26 -14.60 7.56
CA PHE A 320 -2.83 -15.75 6.77
C PHE A 320 -1.33 -15.99 6.91
N ILE A 321 -0.49 -14.97 6.74
CA ILE A 321 0.97 -15.09 6.81
C ILE A 321 1.42 -15.57 8.19
N MET A 322 0.83 -15.01 9.24
CA MET A 322 1.11 -15.38 10.63
C MET A 322 0.67 -16.83 10.92
N HIS A 323 -0.55 -17.23 10.53
CA HIS A 323 -1.06 -18.59 10.76
C HIS A 323 -0.31 -19.64 9.97
N ALA A 324 0.05 -19.34 8.72
CA ALA A 324 0.79 -20.25 7.84
C ALA A 324 2.29 -20.32 8.19
N LYS A 325 2.78 -19.45 9.08
CA LYS A 325 4.20 -19.28 9.43
C LYS A 325 5.08 -19.03 8.21
N LYS A 326 4.61 -18.14 7.34
CA LYS A 326 5.28 -17.78 6.07
C LYS A 326 5.81 -16.36 6.14
N THR A 327 6.54 -15.93 5.13
CA THR A 327 7.07 -14.56 5.05
C THR A 327 6.39 -13.81 3.92
N ALA A 328 6.14 -12.52 4.11
CA ALA A 328 5.64 -11.67 3.03
C ALA A 328 6.48 -10.40 2.84
N PHE A 329 6.76 -10.06 1.58
CA PHE A 329 7.20 -8.73 1.20
C PHE A 329 6.04 -7.99 0.55
N VAL A 330 5.69 -6.83 1.10
CA VAL A 330 4.55 -6.04 0.63
C VAL A 330 5.03 -4.65 0.21
N VAL A 331 4.73 -4.24 -1.02
CA VAL A 331 4.94 -2.85 -1.45
C VAL A 331 3.64 -2.09 -1.24
N GLU A 332 3.71 -1.01 -0.48
CA GLU A 332 2.54 -0.20 -0.15
C GLU A 332 2.81 1.30 -0.18
N HIS A 333 1.74 2.03 -0.47
CA HIS A 333 1.69 3.50 -0.45
C HIS A 333 0.65 4.01 0.55
N ASP A 334 -0.24 3.15 1.04
CA ASP A 334 -1.20 3.48 2.08
C ASP A 334 -0.57 3.32 3.46
N PHE A 335 -0.47 4.42 4.23
CA PHE A 335 0.17 4.42 5.55
C PHE A 335 -0.54 3.52 6.55
N ILE A 336 -1.87 3.45 6.48
CA ILE A 336 -2.66 2.67 7.42
C ILE A 336 -2.42 1.18 7.17
N MET A 337 -2.48 0.77 5.90
CA MET A 337 -2.18 -0.60 5.49
C MET A 337 -0.73 -0.98 5.81
N ALA A 338 0.24 -0.10 5.48
CA ALA A 338 1.66 -0.33 5.75
C ALA A 338 1.93 -0.52 7.25
N THR A 339 1.42 0.37 8.11
CA THR A 339 1.63 0.27 9.56
C THR A 339 0.92 -0.92 10.18
N TYR A 340 -0.24 -1.33 9.65
CA TYR A 340 -0.95 -2.51 10.15
C TYR A 340 -0.21 -3.82 9.79
N LEU A 341 0.32 -3.90 8.57
CA LEU A 341 0.99 -5.08 8.04
C LEU A 341 2.41 -5.26 8.56
N ALA A 342 3.20 -4.18 8.63
CA ALA A 342 4.64 -4.25 8.81
C ALA A 342 5.07 -4.70 10.21
N ASP A 343 5.89 -5.76 10.26
CA ASP A 343 6.79 -6.03 11.40
C ASP A 343 8.11 -5.27 11.19
N ARG A 344 8.60 -5.28 9.95
CA ARG A 344 9.81 -4.58 9.50
C ARG A 344 9.52 -3.79 8.24
N VAL A 345 10.34 -2.77 8.00
CA VAL A 345 10.23 -1.91 6.82
C VAL A 345 11.56 -1.77 6.11
N ILE A 346 11.51 -1.71 4.78
CA ILE A 346 12.62 -1.36 3.91
C ILE A 346 12.31 0.02 3.33
N VAL A 347 13.17 0.99 3.64
CA VAL A 347 13.04 2.37 3.15
C VAL A 347 13.97 2.57 1.97
N TYR A 348 13.42 3.07 0.87
CA TYR A 348 14.17 3.42 -0.32
C TYR A 348 14.63 4.88 -0.26
N GLU A 349 15.89 5.11 -0.58
CA GLU A 349 16.54 6.42 -0.58
C GLU A 349 17.14 6.75 -1.94
N GLY A 350 17.35 8.03 -2.23
CA GLY A 350 17.94 8.50 -3.48
C GLY A 350 16.97 9.24 -4.39
N ASN A 351 17.34 9.37 -5.67
CA ASN A 351 16.60 10.14 -6.65
C ASN A 351 15.77 9.20 -7.54
N PRO A 352 14.41 9.26 -7.48
CA PRO A 352 13.56 8.39 -8.28
C PRO A 352 13.86 8.50 -9.78
N GLY A 353 13.94 7.36 -10.46
CA GLY A 353 14.25 7.29 -11.89
C GLY A 353 15.70 7.55 -12.28
N VAL A 354 16.59 7.80 -11.32
CA VAL A 354 18.03 7.99 -11.56
C VAL A 354 18.85 6.94 -10.82
N GLU A 355 18.93 7.04 -9.49
CA GLU A 355 19.74 6.18 -8.66
C GLU A 355 19.13 6.10 -7.27
N THR A 356 18.89 4.87 -6.80
CA THR A 356 18.24 4.64 -5.51
C THR A 356 18.85 3.47 -4.77
N THR A 357 18.77 3.51 -3.45
CA THR A 357 19.26 2.48 -2.55
C THR A 357 18.11 1.93 -1.72
N ALA A 358 17.88 0.62 -1.79
CA ALA A 358 17.00 -0.10 -0.87
C ALA A 358 17.80 -0.47 0.39
N ASN A 359 17.41 0.10 1.53
CA ASN A 359 18.07 -0.17 2.80
C ASN A 359 17.80 -1.58 3.34
N SER A 360 18.63 -2.04 4.27
CA SER A 360 18.37 -3.29 4.99
C SER A 360 17.05 -3.17 5.78
N PRO A 361 16.31 -4.26 6.02
CA PRO A 361 15.04 -4.18 6.73
C PRO A 361 15.26 -3.71 8.18
N GLN A 362 14.48 -2.74 8.63
CA GLN A 362 14.55 -2.16 9.98
C GLN A 362 13.23 -2.39 10.72
N SER A 363 13.23 -2.25 12.03
CA SER A 363 11.97 -2.26 12.80
C SER A 363 11.04 -1.12 12.35
N LEU A 364 9.74 -1.28 12.58
CA LEU A 364 8.72 -0.33 12.14
C LEU A 364 9.03 1.13 12.52
N ILE A 365 9.29 1.42 13.80
CA ILE A 365 9.51 2.79 14.29
C ILE A 365 10.69 3.49 13.60
N PRO A 366 11.95 2.97 13.64
CA PRO A 366 13.08 3.67 13.05
C PRO A 366 12.93 3.83 11.54
N GLY A 367 12.41 2.82 10.84
CA GLY A 367 12.22 2.92 9.39
C GLY A 367 11.11 3.88 9.01
N MET A 368 9.97 3.91 9.72
CA MET A 368 8.94 4.93 9.53
C MET A 368 9.46 6.33 9.82
N ASN A 369 10.27 6.51 10.88
CA ASN A 369 10.90 7.80 11.16
C ASN A 369 11.84 8.25 10.04
N SER A 370 12.67 7.34 9.48
CA SER A 370 13.53 7.67 8.34
C SER A 370 12.70 8.09 7.12
N PHE A 371 11.70 7.29 6.77
CA PHE A 371 10.83 7.56 5.63
C PHE A 371 10.07 8.88 5.76
N LEU A 372 9.43 9.12 6.91
CA LEU A 372 8.67 10.34 7.16
C LEU A 372 9.53 11.58 7.26
N LYS A 373 10.78 11.45 7.76
CA LYS A 373 11.77 12.53 7.76
C LYS A 373 12.13 12.97 6.34
N GLN A 374 12.30 12.03 5.40
CA GLN A 374 12.55 12.36 3.98
C GLN A 374 11.37 13.10 3.34
N LEU A 375 10.15 12.79 3.77
CA LEU A 375 8.93 13.46 3.33
C LEU A 375 8.66 14.79 4.05
N ASN A 376 9.42 15.10 5.11
CA ASN A 376 9.23 16.26 5.98
C ASN A 376 7.82 16.35 6.62
N ILE A 377 7.26 15.19 6.97
CA ILE A 377 5.88 15.06 7.45
C ILE A 377 5.85 14.26 8.73
N THR A 378 5.00 14.67 9.67
CA THR A 378 4.88 14.01 10.96
C THR A 378 3.50 13.38 11.15
N PHE A 379 3.48 12.25 11.86
CA PHE A 379 2.27 11.52 12.21
C PHE A 379 2.12 11.45 13.73
N ARG A 380 0.87 11.52 14.17
CA ARG A 380 0.45 11.25 15.56
C ARG A 380 -0.62 10.17 15.57
N ARG A 381 -0.91 9.59 16.73
CA ARG A 381 -2.07 8.70 16.88
C ARG A 381 -3.31 9.47 17.30
N ASP A 382 -4.47 9.00 16.85
CA ASP A 382 -5.71 9.39 17.50
C ASP A 382 -5.91 8.53 18.76
N PRO A 383 -6.15 9.13 19.93
CA PRO A 383 -6.28 8.38 21.19
C PRO A 383 -7.50 7.47 21.25
N SER A 384 -8.50 7.66 20.38
CA SER A 384 -9.73 6.86 20.40
C SER A 384 -9.61 5.51 19.69
N ASN A 385 -8.87 5.46 18.57
CA ASN A 385 -8.81 4.29 17.69
C ASN A 385 -7.39 3.94 17.23
N PHE A 386 -6.37 4.61 17.76
CA PHE A 386 -4.95 4.37 17.50
C PHE A 386 -4.52 4.50 16.03
N ARG A 387 -5.37 5.10 15.20
CA ARG A 387 -5.04 5.28 13.77
C ARG A 387 -3.93 6.32 13.60
N PRO A 388 -3.04 6.14 12.62
CA PRO A 388 -2.07 7.17 12.27
C PRO A 388 -2.79 8.36 11.62
N ARG A 389 -2.51 9.55 12.12
CA ARG A 389 -3.07 10.82 11.66
C ARG A 389 -1.93 11.77 11.29
N ILE A 390 -1.99 12.28 10.07
CA ILE A 390 -1.01 13.24 9.57
C ILE A 390 -1.21 14.61 10.23
N ASN A 391 -0.12 15.27 10.59
CA ASN A 391 -0.16 16.66 11.03
C ASN A 391 -0.20 17.61 9.83
N LYS A 392 -1.01 18.67 9.93
CA LYS A 392 -0.96 19.78 8.96
C LYS A 392 0.42 20.44 9.04
N MET A 393 0.94 20.83 7.88
CA MET A 393 2.25 21.45 7.74
C MET A 393 2.34 22.71 8.62
N ASP A 394 3.46 22.87 9.33
CA ASP A 394 3.76 24.01 10.21
C ASP A 394 2.82 24.20 11.41
N SER A 395 1.96 23.23 11.71
CA SER A 395 1.18 23.21 12.94
C SER A 395 2.09 23.10 14.18
N VAL A 396 1.60 23.55 15.34
CA VAL A 396 2.37 23.52 16.60
C VAL A 396 2.93 22.12 16.87
N LYS A 397 2.08 21.09 16.77
CA LYS A 397 2.49 19.69 16.96
C LYS A 397 3.46 19.19 15.90
N ASP A 398 3.35 19.63 14.64
CA ASP A 398 4.31 19.27 13.58
C ASP A 398 5.71 19.80 13.91
N LYS A 399 5.79 21.05 14.39
CA LYS A 399 7.05 21.69 14.80
C LYS A 399 7.67 20.99 16.02
N GLU A 400 6.87 20.73 17.04
CA GLU A 400 7.33 20.00 18.25
C GLU A 400 7.91 18.62 17.90
N GLN A 401 7.21 17.84 17.08
CA GLN A 401 7.65 16.51 16.66
C GLN A 401 8.92 16.56 15.80
N LYS A 402 9.03 17.54 14.89
CA LYS A 402 10.25 17.76 14.09
C LYS A 402 11.45 18.13 14.97
N THR A 403 11.27 18.99 15.96
CA THR A 403 12.33 19.37 16.91
C THR A 403 12.75 18.19 17.77
N ALA A 404 11.81 17.33 18.18
CA ALA A 404 12.11 16.11 18.92
C ALA A 404 12.78 15.01 18.07
N GLY A 405 12.72 15.12 16.74
CA GLY A 405 13.24 14.09 15.82
C GLY A 405 12.36 12.85 15.68
N ASN A 406 11.14 12.88 16.23
CA ASN A 406 10.19 11.77 16.24
C ASN A 406 9.02 12.08 15.29
N PHE A 407 9.05 11.46 14.12
CA PHE A 407 8.05 11.63 13.07
C PHE A 407 6.90 10.61 13.15
N PHE A 408 7.10 9.51 13.91
CA PHE A 408 6.12 8.44 14.10
C PHE A 408 6.10 7.94 15.55
N TYR A 409 4.90 7.76 16.10
CA TYR A 409 4.67 7.26 17.47
C TYR A 409 3.74 6.03 17.45
N LEU A 410 4.05 5.03 18.30
CA LEU A 410 3.20 3.86 18.52
C LEU A 410 2.40 3.92 19.83
N GLU A 411 2.94 4.59 20.84
CA GLU A 411 2.35 4.83 22.15
C GLU A 411 2.37 6.34 22.45
N ASP A 412 1.52 6.77 23.40
CA ASP A 412 1.26 8.18 23.74
C ASP A 412 2.48 8.93 24.30
#